data_AF-A0A8J2KR44-F1
#
_entry.id   AF-A0A8J2KR44-F1
#
_cell.length_a   1.000
_cell.length_b   1.000
_cell.length_c   1.000
_cell.angle_alpha   90.00
_cell.angle_beta   90.00
_cell.angle_gamma   90.00
#
_symmetry.space_group_name_H-M   'P 1'
#
loop_
_entity.id
_entity.type
_entity.pdbx_description
1 polymer ?
#
loop_
_entity_poly.entity_id
_entity_poly.type
_entity_poly.pdbx_seq_one_letter_code
_entity_poly.pdbx_strand_id
1 'polypeptide(L)'
;MKQIVVNQTVKVEKWFGSKKEIAAVRTVCSHIENMIKGVTKGFCYKMRSVYAHFPINCVTTESNTLVEVRNFLGEKYIRQVKMSKGVTVVNSQKQKDELILEGNSIEAVSRSAALIQQSTTVKNKDIRKFLDGLYVSEKTTVVQDEL
;
A
#
# COMPACT_ATOMS: atom_id res chain seq x y z
N MET A 1 0.63 -13.45 27.78
CA MET A 1 1.34 -12.28 27.22
C MET A 1 1.13 -11.15 28.22
N LYS A 2 2.14 -10.77 29.00
CA LYS A 2 2.03 -9.64 29.94
C LYS A 2 2.68 -8.43 29.26
N GLN A 3 1.91 -7.37 29.05
CA GLN A 3 2.43 -6.09 28.57
C GLN A 3 2.66 -5.21 29.80
N ILE A 4 3.90 -4.79 30.02
CA ILE A 4 4.28 -3.86 31.08
C ILE A 4 4.80 -2.62 30.34
N VAL A 5 4.16 -1.47 30.57
CA VAL A 5 4.61 -0.18 30.02
C VAL A 5 5.43 0.51 31.11
N VAL A 6 6.74 0.63 30.89
CA VAL A 6 7.65 1.39 31.75
C VAL A 6 8.50 2.27 30.83
N ASN A 7 8.54 3.58 31.10
CA ASN A 7 9.38 4.58 30.41
C ASN A 7 9.28 4.58 28.87
N GLN A 8 8.08 4.85 28.32
CA GLN A 8 7.81 4.97 26.87
C GLN A 8 8.22 3.78 25.99
N THR A 9 8.59 2.65 26.59
CA THR A 9 8.93 1.41 25.87
C THR A 9 7.88 0.35 26.13
N VAL A 10 7.59 -0.45 25.11
CA VAL A 10 6.64 -1.57 25.18
C VAL A 10 7.44 -2.87 25.27
N LYS A 11 7.38 -3.54 26.42
CA LYS A 11 8.04 -4.84 26.62
C LYS A 11 7.13 -5.97 26.16
N VAL A 12 7.60 -6.78 25.21
CA VAL A 12 6.92 -8.00 24.74
C VAL A 12 7.74 -9.21 25.15
N GLU A 13 7.21 -10.03 26.05
CA GLU A 13 7.89 -11.23 26.53
C GLU A 13 7.08 -12.49 26.28
N LYS A 14 7.83 -13.56 25.95
CA LYS A 14 7.33 -14.91 25.91
C LYS A 14 8.15 -15.80 26.84
N TRP A 15 7.46 -16.49 27.75
CA TRP A 15 8.04 -17.52 28.61
C TRP A 15 7.99 -18.88 27.92
N PHE A 16 9.04 -19.69 28.09
CA PHE A 16 9.14 -21.07 27.57
C PHE A 16 8.70 -21.22 26.11
N GLY A 17 9.28 -20.42 25.20
CA GLY A 17 8.93 -20.43 23.78
C GLY A 17 9.66 -21.50 22.96
N SER A 18 8.94 -22.25 22.15
CA SER A 18 9.51 -23.03 21.05
C SER A 18 10.00 -22.09 19.91
N LYS A 19 10.88 -22.57 19.02
CA LYS A 19 11.50 -21.77 17.95
C LYS A 19 10.49 -20.95 17.13
N LYS A 20 9.35 -21.54 16.76
CA LYS A 20 8.30 -20.86 15.98
C LYS A 20 7.69 -19.68 16.73
N GLU A 21 7.55 -19.83 18.04
CA GLU A 21 6.85 -18.86 18.86
C GLU A 21 7.78 -17.71 19.28
N ILE A 22 9.08 -17.95 19.41
CA ILE A 22 10.09 -16.90 19.57
C ILE A 22 10.10 -15.99 18.33
N ALA A 23 10.00 -16.56 17.12
CA ALA A 23 9.91 -15.77 15.90
C ALA A 23 8.65 -14.88 15.84
N ALA A 24 7.53 -15.36 16.38
CA ALA A 24 6.30 -14.58 16.46
C ALA A 24 6.45 -13.33 17.34
N VAL A 25 7.27 -13.39 18.42
CA VAL A 25 7.52 -12.22 19.29
C VAL A 25 8.10 -11.05 18.50
N ARG A 26 9.11 -11.30 17.65
CA ARG A 26 9.72 -10.24 16.83
C ARG A 26 8.72 -9.65 15.84
N THR A 27 7.85 -10.48 15.29
CA THR A 27 6.80 -10.06 14.36
C THR A 27 5.82 -9.11 15.06
N VAL A 28 5.38 -9.44 16.28
CA VAL A 28 4.52 -8.57 17.11
C VAL A 28 5.19 -7.24 17.41
N CYS A 29 6.48 -7.24 17.77
CA CYS A 29 7.23 -6.00 17.99
C CYS A 29 7.19 -5.09 16.75
N SER A 30 7.44 -5.64 15.56
CA SER A 30 7.37 -4.89 14.30
C SER A 30 5.95 -4.37 13.99
N HIS A 31 4.90 -5.13 14.27
CA HIS A 31 3.52 -4.62 14.12
C HIS A 31 3.25 -3.44 15.06
N ILE A 32 3.71 -3.51 16.31
CA ILE A 32 3.55 -2.41 17.28
C ILE A 32 4.30 -1.17 16.82
N GLU A 33 5.54 -1.30 16.37
CA GLU A 33 6.31 -0.18 15.82
C GLU A 33 5.63 0.44 14.60
N ASN A 34 5.07 -0.38 13.71
CA ASN A 34 4.32 0.11 12.55
C ASN A 34 3.04 0.84 12.96
N MET A 35 2.33 0.36 13.99
CA MET A 35 1.15 1.07 14.51
C MET A 35 1.53 2.42 15.11
N ILE A 36 2.63 2.50 15.87
CA ILE A 36 3.13 3.76 16.45
C ILE A 36 3.54 4.74 15.35
N LYS A 37 4.29 4.27 14.32
CA LYS A 37 4.66 5.08 13.15
C LYS A 37 3.43 5.54 12.36
N GLY A 38 2.44 4.67 12.22
CA GLY A 38 1.20 4.94 11.50
C GLY A 38 0.38 6.07 12.10
N VAL A 39 0.25 6.14 13.42
CA VAL A 39 -0.49 7.23 14.10
C VAL A 39 0.30 8.53 14.20
N THR A 40 1.63 8.47 14.18
CA THR A 40 2.48 9.67 14.31
C THR A 40 2.77 10.32 12.96
N LYS A 41 3.06 9.53 11.91
CA LYS A 41 3.49 10.03 10.61
C LYS A 41 2.60 9.63 9.43
N GLY A 42 1.78 8.59 9.59
CA GLY A 42 1.04 7.98 8.48
C GLY A 42 1.94 7.25 7.47
N PHE A 43 1.34 6.38 6.66
CA PHE A 43 2.03 5.69 5.56
C PHE A 43 1.54 6.21 4.22
N CYS A 44 2.49 6.43 3.30
CA CYS A 44 2.26 6.90 1.94
C CYS A 44 2.93 5.95 0.95
N TYR A 45 2.15 5.33 0.08
CA TYR A 45 2.64 4.50 -1.01
C TYR A 45 2.41 5.22 -2.32
N LYS A 46 3.48 5.43 -3.09
CA LYS A 46 3.37 5.99 -4.43
C LYS A 46 3.33 4.83 -5.42
N MET A 47 2.39 4.90 -6.35
CA MET A 47 2.27 3.97 -7.46
C MET A 47 2.39 4.74 -8.76
N ARG A 48 3.07 4.15 -9.75
CA ARG A 48 3.21 4.72 -11.09
C ARG A 48 2.54 3.82 -12.11
N SER A 49 1.73 4.41 -12.98
CA SER A 49 1.23 3.70 -14.16
C SER A 49 2.28 3.74 -15.27
N VAL A 50 2.61 2.56 -15.78
CA VAL A 50 3.52 2.35 -16.90
C VAL A 50 2.69 1.84 -18.07
N TYR A 51 2.91 2.41 -19.26
CA TYR A 51 2.23 2.02 -20.49
C TYR A 51 3.12 2.27 -21.70
N ALA A 52 3.03 1.44 -22.72
CA ALA A 52 3.75 1.64 -23.98
C ALA A 52 2.96 2.49 -24.99
N HIS A 53 1.70 2.13 -25.25
CA HIS A 53 0.89 2.75 -26.30
C HIS A 53 -0.47 3.26 -25.81
N PHE A 54 -1.19 2.48 -25.02
CA PHE A 54 -2.51 2.86 -24.53
C PHE A 54 -2.37 3.58 -23.17
N PRO A 55 -2.68 4.89 -23.07
CA PRO A 55 -2.58 5.60 -21.80
C PRO A 55 -3.61 5.07 -20.81
N ILE A 56 -3.15 4.74 -19.61
CA ILE A 56 -3.98 4.21 -18.53
C ILE A 56 -4.58 5.37 -17.75
N ASN A 57 -5.90 5.45 -17.69
CA ASN A 57 -6.60 6.50 -16.94
C ASN A 57 -7.04 5.98 -15.56
N CYS A 58 -6.51 6.59 -14.50
CA CYS A 58 -6.88 6.28 -13.12
C CYS A 58 -7.82 7.37 -12.59
N VAL A 59 -9.07 7.01 -12.32
CA VAL A 59 -10.08 7.91 -11.78
C VAL A 59 -10.41 7.48 -10.35
N THR A 60 -10.34 8.41 -9.41
CA THR A 60 -10.79 8.19 -8.03
C THR A 60 -12.25 8.62 -7.89
N THR A 61 -13.08 7.74 -7.36
CA THR A 61 -14.53 7.91 -7.18
C THR A 61 -14.89 7.57 -5.72
N GLU A 62 -16.10 7.93 -5.28
CA GLU A 62 -16.61 7.68 -3.91
C GLU A 62 -15.68 8.23 -2.82
N SER A 63 -15.47 9.54 -2.79
CA SER A 63 -14.65 10.22 -1.77
C SER A 63 -13.27 9.58 -1.58
N ASN A 64 -12.58 9.28 -2.70
CA ASN A 64 -11.22 8.69 -2.73
C ASN A 64 -11.10 7.25 -2.19
N THR A 65 -12.21 6.49 -2.15
CA THR A 65 -12.21 5.10 -1.66
C THR A 65 -12.34 4.05 -2.76
N LEU A 66 -12.70 4.44 -3.99
CA LEU A 66 -12.80 3.56 -5.14
C LEU A 66 -11.89 4.07 -6.26
N VAL A 67 -11.04 3.19 -6.79
CA VAL A 67 -10.18 3.49 -7.94
C VAL A 67 -10.70 2.76 -9.16
N GLU A 68 -10.98 3.51 -10.22
CA GLU A 68 -11.33 2.99 -11.52
C GLU A 68 -10.14 3.11 -12.47
N VAL A 69 -9.66 1.97 -12.95
CA VAL A 69 -8.63 1.90 -14.00
C VAL A 69 -9.33 1.68 -15.33
N ARG A 70 -9.18 2.65 -16.24
CA ARG A 70 -9.77 2.65 -17.59
C ARG A 70 -8.68 2.56 -18.64
N ASN A 71 -9.04 2.01 -19.81
CA ASN A 71 -8.19 1.91 -20.99
C ASN A 71 -6.89 1.09 -20.79
N PHE A 72 -6.88 0.16 -19.83
CA PHE A 72 -5.76 -0.75 -19.63
C PHE A 72 -5.61 -1.67 -20.85
N LEU A 73 -4.45 -1.66 -21.52
CA LEU A 73 -4.20 -2.38 -22.78
C LEU A 73 -5.23 -2.11 -23.90
N GLY A 74 -5.96 -0.99 -23.85
CA GLY A 74 -7.03 -0.68 -24.80
C GLY A 74 -8.34 -1.44 -24.57
N GLU A 75 -8.50 -2.08 -23.40
CA GLU A 75 -9.75 -2.74 -23.03
C GLU A 75 -10.88 -1.72 -22.79
N LYS A 76 -12.09 -2.04 -23.24
CA LYS A 76 -13.33 -1.29 -22.89
C LYS A 76 -13.81 -1.57 -21.46
N TYR A 77 -13.27 -2.62 -20.82
CA TYR A 77 -13.65 -3.03 -19.47
C TYR A 77 -13.06 -2.07 -18.43
N ILE A 78 -13.90 -1.60 -17.51
CA ILE A 78 -13.47 -0.72 -16.43
C ILE A 78 -13.15 -1.59 -15.21
N ARG A 79 -11.90 -1.52 -14.76
CA ARG A 79 -11.43 -2.27 -13.60
C ARG A 79 -11.62 -1.42 -12.36
N GLN A 80 -12.55 -1.82 -11.49
CA GLN A 80 -12.80 -1.12 -10.23
C GLN A 80 -12.12 -1.85 -9.07
N VAL A 81 -11.42 -1.09 -8.23
CA VAL A 81 -10.77 -1.60 -7.02
C VAL A 81 -11.24 -0.77 -5.83
N LYS A 82 -11.90 -1.43 -4.88
CA LYS A 82 -12.32 -0.80 -3.63
C LYS A 82 -11.19 -0.83 -2.62
N MET A 83 -10.89 0.33 -2.04
CA MET A 83 -9.82 0.47 -1.06
C MET A 83 -10.23 -0.11 0.30
N SER A 84 -9.22 -0.46 1.10
CA SER A 84 -9.45 -0.87 2.48
C SER A 84 -9.90 0.32 3.32
N LYS A 85 -10.62 0.06 4.43
CA LYS A 85 -11.18 1.11 5.29
C LYS A 85 -10.07 2.03 5.81
N GLY A 86 -10.29 3.34 5.74
CA GLY A 86 -9.34 4.35 6.22
C GLY A 86 -8.11 4.57 5.32
N VAL A 87 -8.13 4.05 4.09
CA VAL A 87 -7.13 4.35 3.06
C VAL A 87 -7.75 5.30 2.05
N THR A 88 -7.06 6.39 1.76
CA THR A 88 -7.45 7.37 0.75
C THR A 88 -6.51 7.29 -0.43
N VAL A 89 -7.05 7.49 -1.63
CA VAL A 89 -6.27 7.49 -2.87
C VAL A 89 -6.42 8.83 -3.57
N VAL A 90 -5.28 9.45 -3.91
CA VAL A 90 -5.23 10.76 -4.54
C VAL A 90 -4.31 10.68 -5.75
N ASN A 91 -4.74 11.31 -6.86
CA ASN A 91 -3.87 11.49 -8.01
C ASN A 91 -2.85 12.60 -7.71
N SER A 92 -1.57 12.35 -7.93
CA SER A 92 -0.52 13.34 -7.69
C SER A 92 -0.67 14.52 -8.66
N GLN A 93 -0.66 15.74 -8.12
CA GLN A 93 -0.65 16.96 -8.95
C GLN A 93 0.75 17.29 -9.47
N LYS A 94 1.80 16.82 -8.77
CA LYS A 94 3.20 17.14 -9.07
C LYS A 94 3.76 16.27 -10.19
N GLN A 95 3.29 15.02 -10.26
CA GLN A 95 3.80 14.04 -11.20
C GLN A 95 2.64 13.41 -11.96
N LYS A 96 2.74 13.45 -13.29
CA LYS A 96 1.79 12.79 -14.18
C LYS A 96 1.85 11.27 -13.96
N ASP A 97 0.70 10.61 -14.08
CA ASP A 97 0.59 9.15 -14.06
C ASP A 97 1.05 8.51 -12.72
N GLU A 98 0.94 9.28 -11.63
CA GLU A 98 1.26 8.86 -10.27
C GLU A 98 0.03 8.89 -9.36
N LEU A 99 -0.17 7.78 -8.66
CA LEU A 99 -1.26 7.53 -7.73
C LEU A 99 -0.67 7.41 -6.32
N ILE A 100 -1.17 8.21 -5.39
CA ILE A 100 -0.72 8.24 -4.00
C ILE A 100 -1.78 7.56 -3.15
N LEU A 101 -1.37 6.53 -2.40
CA LEU A 101 -2.21 5.85 -1.40
C LEU A 101 -1.74 6.25 -0.01
N GLU A 102 -2.64 6.81 0.78
CA GLU A 102 -2.35 7.27 2.13
C GLU A 102 -3.25 6.55 3.15
N GLY A 103 -2.69 6.28 4.32
CA GLY A 103 -3.45 5.73 5.42
C GLY A 103 -2.60 5.45 6.65
N ASN A 104 -3.27 5.22 7.78
CA ASN A 104 -2.57 5.01 9.06
C ASN A 104 -2.06 3.58 9.25
N SER A 105 -2.68 2.59 8.59
CA SER A 105 -2.28 1.19 8.68
C SER A 105 -1.48 0.76 7.45
N ILE A 106 -0.23 0.34 7.66
CA ILE A 106 0.65 -0.16 6.60
C ILE A 106 0.06 -1.36 5.86
N GLU A 107 -0.64 -2.26 6.57
CA GLU A 107 -1.23 -3.46 5.99
C GLU A 107 -2.40 -3.10 5.08
N ALA A 108 -3.25 -2.16 5.51
CA ALA A 108 -4.38 -1.70 4.73
C ALA A 108 -3.93 -0.97 3.46
N VAL A 109 -2.94 -0.07 3.58
CA VAL A 109 -2.36 0.65 2.44
C VAL A 109 -1.68 -0.32 1.47
N SER A 110 -0.82 -1.21 1.99
CA SER A 110 -0.10 -2.18 1.16
C SER A 110 -1.04 -3.17 0.47
N ARG A 111 -2.09 -3.64 1.15
CA ARG A 111 -3.08 -4.54 0.53
C ARG A 111 -3.85 -3.83 -0.58
N SER A 112 -4.23 -2.58 -0.36
CA SER A 112 -4.96 -1.78 -1.35
C SER A 112 -4.10 -1.54 -2.60
N ALA A 113 -2.82 -1.19 -2.42
CA ALA A 113 -1.86 -1.08 -3.53
C ALA A 113 -1.67 -2.41 -4.28
N ALA A 114 -1.56 -3.52 -3.57
CA ALA A 114 -1.43 -4.84 -4.18
C ALA A 114 -2.68 -5.24 -5.00
N LEU A 115 -3.88 -4.91 -4.53
CA LEU A 115 -5.13 -5.17 -5.27
C LEU A 115 -5.20 -4.38 -6.58
N ILE A 116 -4.73 -3.13 -6.59
CA ILE A 116 -4.62 -2.33 -7.81
C ILE A 116 -3.69 -3.02 -8.81
N GLN A 117 -2.48 -3.38 -8.37
CA GLN A 117 -1.50 -4.06 -9.20
C GLN A 117 -2.03 -5.40 -9.74
N GLN A 118 -2.68 -6.21 -8.90
CA GLN A 118 -3.26 -7.50 -9.28
C GLN A 118 -4.39 -7.33 -10.31
N SER A 119 -5.20 -6.29 -10.16
CA SER A 119 -6.26 -5.96 -11.11
C SER A 119 -5.71 -5.62 -12.50
N THR A 120 -4.54 -4.99 -12.57
CA THR A 120 -3.82 -4.66 -13.81
C THR A 120 -2.79 -5.71 -14.24
N THR A 121 -3.00 -6.98 -13.88
CA THR A 121 -2.12 -8.05 -14.38
C THR A 121 -2.43 -8.40 -15.83
N VAL A 122 -1.41 -8.34 -16.67
CA VAL A 122 -1.52 -8.75 -18.09
C VAL A 122 -1.73 -10.27 -18.15
N LYS A 123 -2.80 -10.70 -18.82
CA LYS A 123 -3.12 -12.12 -19.05
C LYS A 123 -2.93 -12.48 -20.51
N ASN A 124 -2.58 -13.75 -20.78
CA ASN A 124 -2.47 -14.33 -22.13
C ASN A 124 -1.48 -13.61 -23.07
N LYS A 125 -0.51 -12.88 -22.53
CA LYS A 125 0.60 -12.22 -23.27
C LYS A 125 1.91 -12.36 -22.50
N ASP A 126 3.04 -12.15 -23.15
CA ASP A 126 4.36 -12.18 -22.48
C ASP A 126 4.55 -10.93 -21.61
N ILE A 127 4.56 -11.14 -20.29
CA ILE A 127 4.75 -10.10 -19.27
C ILE A 127 6.11 -9.39 -19.35
N ARG A 128 7.10 -9.98 -20.03
CA ARG A 128 8.43 -9.35 -20.20
C ARG A 128 8.43 -8.31 -21.32
N LYS A 129 7.48 -8.40 -22.25
CA LYS A 129 7.31 -7.44 -23.35
C LYS A 129 6.22 -6.42 -23.05
N PHE A 130 5.14 -6.85 -22.42
CA PHE A 130 4.04 -5.99 -21.99
C PHE A 130 4.21 -5.64 -20.51
N LEU A 131 4.97 -4.57 -20.26
CA LEU A 131 5.20 -4.01 -18.92
C LEU A 131 4.09 -3.03 -18.48
N ASP A 132 2.97 -3.02 -19.21
CA ASP A 132 1.84 -2.14 -18.93
C ASP A 132 1.19 -2.55 -17.60
N GLY A 133 1.06 -1.60 -16.66
CA GLY A 133 0.53 -1.88 -15.33
C GLY A 133 0.70 -0.73 -14.34
N LEU A 134 0.13 -0.88 -13.15
CA LEU A 134 0.38 0.01 -12.02
C LEU A 134 1.29 -0.68 -11.01
N TYR A 135 2.42 -0.05 -10.68
CA TYR A 135 3.43 -0.60 -9.78
C TYR A 135 3.74 0.37 -8.64
N VAL A 136 4.05 -0.18 -7.46
CA VAL A 136 4.54 0.63 -6.33
C VAL A 136 5.95 1.12 -6.63
N SER A 137 6.14 2.43 -6.70
CA SER A 137 7.43 3.07 -6.95
C SER A 137 8.17 3.33 -5.64
N GLU A 138 7.49 3.90 -4.64
CA GLU A 138 8.10 4.30 -3.37
C GLU A 138 7.20 3.98 -2.18
N LYS A 139 7.83 3.69 -1.04
CA LYS A 139 7.17 3.54 0.26
C LYS A 139 7.73 4.60 1.20
N THR A 140 6.88 5.53 1.62
CA THR A 140 7.26 6.71 2.42
C THR A 140 6.29 6.87 3.60
N THR A 141 6.58 7.84 4.47
CA THR A 141 5.59 8.38 5.41
C THR A 141 4.94 9.64 4.85
N VAL A 142 3.76 10.00 5.34
CA VAL A 142 3.04 11.20 4.90
C VAL A 142 3.72 12.44 5.49
N VAL A 143 3.94 12.43 6.80
CA VAL A 143 4.77 13.43 7.47
C VAL A 143 6.23 13.05 7.25
N GLN A 144 6.98 13.94 6.61
CA GLN A 144 8.43 13.82 6.47
C GLN A 144 9.09 14.40 7.71
N ASP A 145 10.10 13.73 8.24
CA ASP A 145 10.91 14.33 9.29
C ASP A 145 11.74 15.45 8.66
N GLU A 146 11.64 16.67 9.20
CA GLU A 146 12.55 17.75 8.85
C GLU A 146 13.97 17.34 9.29
N LEU A 147 14.89 17.31 8.32
CA LEU A 147 16.31 17.01 8.50
C LEU A 147 17.05 18.19 9.14
#